data_AF-A0A950SYB9-F1
#
_entry.id   AF-A0A950SYB9-F1
#
_cell.length_a   1.000
_cell.length_b   1.000
_cell.length_c   1.000
_cell.angle_alpha   90.00
_cell.angle_beta   90.00
_cell.angle_gamma   90.00
#
_symmetry.space_group_name_H-M   'P 1'
#
loop_
_entity.id
_entity.type
_entity.pdbx_description
1 polymer ?
#
loop_
_entity_poly.entity_id
_entity_poly.type
_entity_poly.pdbx_seq_one_letter_code
_entity_poly.pdbx_strand_id
1 'polypeptide(L)' 'MAESALAAIQRQQIEIAVGELLLTSDHYMRAITIERIRHLIAHADRTLDITKFSEMAQEELQELDLLPAQ' A
#
# COMPACT_ATOMS: atom_id res chain seq x y z
N MET A 1 -16.42 -9.96 -0.85
CA MET A 1 -16.17 -10.65 -2.14
C MET A 1 -14.85 -11.39 -2.01
N ALA A 2 -14.69 -12.57 -2.62
CA ALA A 2 -13.40 -13.25 -2.56
C ALA A 2 -12.35 -12.45 -3.35
N GLU A 3 -11.20 -12.21 -2.73
CA GLU A 3 -10.05 -11.55 -3.36
C GLU A 3 -9.52 -12.41 -4.52
N SER A 4 -9.25 -11.78 -5.66
CA SER A 4 -8.65 -12.47 -6.80
C SER A 4 -7.17 -12.80 -6.54
N ALA A 5 -6.61 -13.77 -7.26
CA ALA A 5 -5.18 -14.07 -7.17
C ALA A 5 -4.30 -12.86 -7.54
N LEU A 6 -4.76 -12.03 -8.50
CA LEU A 6 -4.08 -10.80 -8.88
C LEU A 6 -4.11 -9.77 -7.73
N ALA A 7 -5.28 -9.59 -7.10
CA ALA A 7 -5.43 -8.69 -5.96
C ALA A 7 -4.50 -9.10 -4.80
N ALA A 8 -4.38 -10.40 -4.52
CA ALA A 8 -3.47 -10.90 -3.48
C ALA A 8 -1.99 -10.59 -3.79
N ILE A 9 -1.58 -10.67 -5.07
CA ILE A 9 -0.23 -10.30 -5.50
C ILE A 9 -0.01 -8.79 -5.37
N GLN A 10 -0.98 -7.98 -5.81
CA GLN A 10 -0.91 -6.51 -5.71
C GLN A 10 -0.86 -6.06 -4.24
N ARG A 11 -1.61 -6.71 -3.35
CA ARG A 11 -1.54 -6.49 -1.89
C ARG A 11 -0.11 -6.70 -1.39
N GLN A 12 0.52 -7.81 -1.77
CA GLN A 12 1.90 -8.09 -1.37
C GLN A 12 2.89 -7.07 -1.93
N GLN A 13 2.70 -6.58 -3.16
CA GLN A 13 3.53 -5.51 -3.73
C GLN A 13 3.40 -4.20 -2.96
N ILE A 14 2.18 -3.85 -2.54
CA ILE A 14 1.91 -2.67 -1.72
C ILE A 14 2.56 -2.81 -0.34
N GLU A 15 2.42 -3.97 0.32
CA GLU A 15 3.08 -4.24 1.62
C GLU A 15 4.60 -4.08 1.54
N ILE A 16 5.22 -4.65 0.51
CA ILE A 16 6.66 -4.52 0.30
C ILE A 16 7.04 -3.05 0.13
N ALA A 17 6.27 -2.30 -0.66
CA ALA A 17 6.53 -0.89 -0.89
C ALA A 17 6.36 -0.03 0.39
N VAL A 18 5.40 -0.35 1.25
CA VAL A 18 5.26 0.28 2.56
C VAL A 18 6.45 -0.06 3.47
N GLY A 19 6.89 -1.32 3.48
CA GLY A 19 8.11 -1.72 4.20
C GLY A 19 9.34 -0.95 3.72
N GLU A 20 9.50 -0.76 2.41
CA GLU A 20 10.56 0.08 1.85
C GLU A 20 10.45 1.53 2.31
N LEU A 21 9.23 2.10 2.35
CA LEU A 21 9.00 3.46 2.84
C LEU A 21 9.47 3.63 4.29
N LEU A 22 9.08 2.70 5.17
CA LEU A 22 9.42 2.70 6.59
C LEU A 22 10.92 2.62 6.85
N LEU A 23 11.64 1.87 6.01
CA LEU A 23 13.09 1.68 6.13
C LEU A 23 13.90 2.79 5.46
N THR A 24 13.25 3.66 4.67
CA THR A 24 13.92 4.74 3.94
C THR A 24 13.90 6.04 4.74
N SER A 25 15.07 6.60 5.00
CA SER A 25 15.25 7.90 5.67
C SER A 25 15.50 9.06 4.71
N ASP A 26 15.93 8.79 3.48
CA ASP A 26 16.14 9.83 2.46
C ASP A 26 14.80 10.42 2.00
N HIS A 27 14.67 11.73 2.08
CA HIS A 27 13.44 12.46 1.77
C HIS A 27 12.95 12.23 0.34
N TYR A 28 13.85 12.26 -0.65
CA TYR A 28 13.46 12.12 -2.05
C TYR A 28 13.06 10.67 -2.37
N MET A 29 13.78 9.70 -1.82
CA MET A 29 13.42 8.30 -1.97
C MET A 29 12.09 7.97 -1.31
N ARG A 30 11.82 8.54 -0.12
CA ARG A 30 10.50 8.42 0.51
C ARG A 30 9.39 8.96 -0.39
N ALA A 31 9.57 10.16 -0.96
CA ALA A 31 8.59 10.76 -1.87
C ALA A 31 8.32 9.89 -3.11
N ILE A 32 9.38 9.32 -3.72
CA ILE A 32 9.26 8.40 -4.86
C ILE A 32 8.49 7.13 -4.46
N THR A 33 8.79 6.56 -3.29
CA THR A 33 8.12 5.36 -2.79
C THR A 33 6.64 5.62 -2.52
N ILE A 34 6.28 6.77 -1.93
CA ILE A 34 4.89 7.18 -1.71
C ILE A 34 4.12 7.24 -3.03
N GLU A 35 4.69 7.87 -4.06
CA GLU A 35 4.03 7.96 -5.37
C GLU A 35 3.90 6.59 -6.05
N ARG A 36 4.87 5.69 -5.87
CA ARG A 36 4.76 4.31 -6.34
C ARG A 36 3.62 3.57 -5.65
N ILE A 37 3.48 3.72 -4.33
CA ILE A 37 2.38 3.10 -3.56
C ILE A 37 1.03 3.66 -4.05
N ARG A 38 0.92 4.98 -4.21
CA ARG A 38 -0.28 5.65 -4.75
C ARG A 38 -0.67 5.06 -6.11
N HIS A 39 0.31 4.89 -7.00
CA HIS A 39 0.08 4.30 -8.32
C HIS A 39 -0.42 2.85 -8.23
N LEU A 40 0.18 2.01 -7.37
CA LEU A 40 -0.24 0.62 -7.17
C LEU A 40 -1.68 0.52 -6.65
N ILE A 41 -2.05 1.36 -5.67
CA ILE A 41 -3.40 1.39 -5.12
C ILE A 41 -4.42 1.87 -6.16
N ALA A 42 -4.10 2.94 -6.90
CA ALA A 42 -4.99 3.50 -7.92
C ALA A 42 -5.33 2.51 -9.05
N HIS A 43 -4.44 1.56 -9.32
CA HIS A 43 -4.60 0.53 -10.36
C HIS A 43 -4.82 -0.87 -9.76
N ALA A 44 -5.09 -0.95 -8.46
CA ALA A 44 -5.39 -2.21 -7.82
C ALA A 44 -6.65 -2.83 -8.41
N ASP A 45 -6.65 -4.16 -8.49
CA ASP A 45 -7.85 -4.90 -8.82
C ASP A 45 -8.96 -4.56 -7.80
N ARG A 46 -10.18 -4.40 -8.30
CA ARG A 46 -11.35 -4.00 -7.49
C ARG A 46 -11.67 -4.95 -6.33
N THR A 47 -11.13 -6.16 -6.35
CA THR A 47 -11.31 -7.16 -5.29
C THR A 47 -10.22 -7.11 -4.22
N LEU A 48 -9.27 -6.17 -4.33
CA LEU A 48 -8.26 -5.91 -3.30
C LEU A 48 -8.93 -5.63 -1.96
N ASP A 49 -8.61 -6.47 -0.98
CA ASP A 49 -9.15 -6.37 0.35
C ASP A 49 -8.14 -5.64 1.26
N ILE A 50 -8.42 -4.37 1.51
CA ILE A 50 -7.56 -3.50 2.32
C ILE A 50 -7.46 -3.96 3.78
N THR A 51 -8.45 -4.72 4.27
CA THR A 51 -8.45 -5.22 5.65
C THR A 51 -7.42 -6.33 5.89
N LYS A 52 -6.86 -6.89 4.80
CA LYS A 52 -5.81 -7.91 4.83
C LYS A 52 -4.39 -7.34 4.76
N PHE A 53 -4.25 -6.03 4.72
CA PHE A 53 -2.96 -5.41 4.99
C PHE A 53 -2.57 -5.63 6.45
N SER A 54 -1.28 -5.74 6.75
CA SER A 54 -0.77 -5.69 8.12
C SER A 54 -1.22 -4.40 8.82
N GLU A 55 -1.40 -4.44 10.15
CA GLU A 55 -1.86 -3.27 10.93
C GLU A 55 -0.97 -2.05 10.68
N MET A 56 0.35 -2.24 10.73
CA MET A 56 1.35 -1.22 10.41
C MET A 56 1.17 -0.64 9.00
N ALA A 57 0.89 -1.48 8.00
CA ALA A 57 0.68 -0.98 6.65
C ALA A 57 -0.62 -0.19 6.51
N GLN A 58 -1.68 -0.58 7.23
CA GLN A 58 -2.93 0.18 7.26
C GLN A 58 -2.72 1.56 7.86
N GLU A 59 -2.03 1.64 9.00
CA GLU A 59 -1.71 2.89 9.69
C GLU A 59 -0.91 3.84 8.78
N GLU A 60 0.21 3.37 8.20
CA GLU A 60 1.04 4.18 7.31
C GLU A 60 0.28 4.66 6.08
N LEU A 61 -0.53 3.80 5.46
CA LEU A 61 -1.33 4.18 4.29
C LEU A 61 -2.44 5.18 4.66
N GLN A 62 -2.98 5.14 5.87
CA GLN A 62 -3.94 6.13 6.36
C GLN A 62 -3.27 7.47 6.64
N GLU A 63 -2.09 7.48 7.28
CA GLU A 63 -1.32 8.71 7.53
C GLU A 63 -0.93 9.44 6.24
N LEU A 64 -0.78 8.70 5.14
CA LEU A 64 -0.46 9.21 3.81
C LEU A 64 -1.70 9.58 2.96
N ASP A 65 -2.91 9.48 3.52
CA ASP A 65 -4.19 9.65 2.81
C ASP A 65 -4.33 8.72 1.57
N LEU A 66 -3.73 7.53 1.64
CA LEU A 66 -3.77 6.51 0.58
C LEU A 66 -4.86 5.46 0.82
N LEU A 67 -5.30 5.32 2.06
CA LEU A 67 -6.49 4.56 2.45
C LEU A 67 -7.45 5.45 3.24
N PRO A 68 -8.77 5.19 3.18
CA PRO A 68 -9.72 5.89 4.02
C PRO A 68 -9.42 5.61 5.50
N ALA A 69 -9.60 6.64 6.34
CA ALA A 69 -9.68 6.46 7.78
C ALA A 69 -10.81 5.47 8.10
N GLN A 70 -10.51 4.48 8.94
CA GLN A 70 -11.47 3.49 9.42
C GLN A 70 -12.34 4.06 10.55
#